data_AF-A0A7W1JCN1-F1
#
_entry.id   AF-A0A7W1JCN1-F1
#
_cell.length_a   1.000
_cell.length_b   1.000
_cell.length_c   1.000
_cell.angle_alpha   90.00
_cell.angle_beta   90.00
_cell.angle_gamma   90.00
#
_symmetry.space_group_name_H-M   'P 1'
#
loop_
_entity.id
_entity.type
_entity.pdbx_description
1 polymer ?
#
loop_
_entity_poly.entity_id
_entity_poly.type
_entity_poly.pdbx_seq_one_letter_code
_entity_poly.pdbx_strand_id
1 'polypeptide(L)'
;MNTNSETSINRRPTFKVGGKVGGMVWLLILICVLPVHANQHANPKVNSVVCRPDLPATHRHEIVERLREITGWRDLHFDKHGSLHSGGAHSGGSAMARELLAAAISGEQLLILEDASGRPDVAFCRVVEGRWIKDEASRPPAHIVLIDFADFTRVTGDRDALAAFNVGWGVLHEISHVVHDSLDPKHPGEVGNCEHLINRMRRECDLAERAEYFFTFYPGAQRSEFKTRYVRLAFKQPRSTTGKQRRLWLMWDATAVGGL
;
A
#
# COMPACT_ATOMS: atom_id res chain seq x y z
N MET A 1 35.54 -5.93 49.88
CA MET A 1 35.35 -7.07 48.96
C MET A 1 35.35 -6.49 47.55
N ASN A 2 36.53 -6.27 46.97
CA ASN A 2 37.24 -7.18 46.04
C ASN A 2 36.47 -7.33 44.71
N THR A 3 36.89 -6.59 43.66
CA THR A 3 37.75 -7.03 42.52
C THR A 3 36.96 -7.89 41.52
N ASN A 4 36.93 -7.72 40.20
CA ASN A 4 37.92 -7.23 39.25
C ASN A 4 37.25 -6.78 37.94
N SER A 5 37.88 -5.78 37.33
CA SER A 5 37.79 -5.40 35.92
C SER A 5 38.72 -6.28 35.08
N GLU A 6 38.21 -6.90 34.00
CA GLU A 6 39.06 -7.50 32.96
C GLU A 6 38.78 -6.86 31.59
N THR A 7 39.79 -6.13 31.14
CA THR A 7 40.02 -5.63 29.79
C THR A 7 40.51 -6.76 28.88
N SER A 8 39.84 -7.00 27.74
CA SER A 8 40.40 -7.81 26.66
C SER A 8 40.81 -6.94 25.47
N ILE A 9 42.10 -7.05 25.14
CA ILE A 9 42.82 -6.37 24.06
C ILE A 9 42.60 -7.17 22.78
N ASN A 10 41.99 -6.55 21.76
CA ASN A 10 41.84 -7.16 20.44
C ASN A 10 42.86 -6.54 19.47
N ARG A 11 43.97 -7.25 19.22
CA ARG A 11 44.96 -6.90 18.18
C ARG A 11 44.57 -7.59 16.87
N ARG A 12 44.25 -6.82 15.83
CA ARG A 12 44.22 -7.33 14.44
C ARG A 12 45.57 -7.08 13.77
N PRO A 13 46.17 -8.06 13.09
CA PRO A 13 47.33 -7.84 12.25
C PRO A 13 46.93 -7.21 10.91
N THR A 14 47.79 -6.30 10.46
CA THR A 14 47.77 -5.61 9.17
C THR A 14 48.25 -6.54 8.06
N PHE A 15 47.43 -6.75 7.03
CA PHE A 15 47.86 -7.36 5.78
C PHE A 15 48.35 -6.28 4.81
N LYS A 16 49.66 -6.30 4.52
CA LYS A 16 50.25 -5.59 3.38
C LYS A 16 50.07 -6.44 2.12
N VAL A 17 49.46 -5.87 1.08
CA VAL A 17 49.52 -6.41 -0.28
C VAL A 17 50.25 -5.39 -1.13
N GLY A 18 51.48 -5.74 -1.51
CA GLY A 18 52.25 -5.08 -2.56
C GLY A 18 52.41 -6.04 -3.73
N GLY A 19 52.45 -5.50 -4.95
CA GLY A 19 52.83 -6.27 -6.13
C GLY A 19 52.17 -5.78 -7.42
N LYS A 20 52.80 -4.79 -8.08
CA LYS A 20 52.62 -4.52 -9.50
C LYS A 20 53.50 -5.48 -10.30
N VAL A 21 52.92 -6.28 -11.21
CA VAL A 21 53.57 -6.86 -12.40
C VAL A 21 52.41 -7.08 -13.38
N GLY A 22 52.30 -6.42 -14.53
CA GLY A 22 53.25 -6.44 -15.64
C GLY A 22 52.94 -7.67 -16.51
N GLY A 23 52.32 -7.48 -17.68
CA GLY A 23 52.05 -8.61 -18.58
C GLY A 23 50.90 -8.38 -19.54
N MET A 24 51.16 -7.59 -20.58
CA MET A 24 50.30 -7.44 -21.75
C MET A 24 50.36 -8.75 -22.55
N VAL A 25 49.29 -9.56 -22.51
CA VAL A 25 49.10 -10.70 -23.41
C VAL A 25 47.86 -10.43 -24.24
N TRP A 26 48.09 -10.10 -25.50
CA TRP A 26 47.07 -10.06 -26.55
C TRP A 26 46.66 -11.50 -26.87
N LEU A 27 45.45 -11.89 -26.49
CA LEU A 27 44.82 -13.14 -26.93
C LEU A 27 43.54 -12.78 -27.70
N LEU A 28 43.63 -12.86 -29.04
CA LEU A 28 42.48 -12.78 -29.94
C LEU A 28 41.64 -14.05 -29.79
N ILE A 29 40.65 -14.02 -28.88
CA ILE A 29 39.57 -15.00 -28.85
C ILE A 29 38.49 -14.51 -29.81
N LEU A 30 38.38 -15.19 -30.94
CA LEU A 30 37.27 -15.05 -31.89
C LEU A 30 36.03 -15.70 -31.26
N ILE A 31 35.27 -14.93 -30.47
CA ILE A 31 33.97 -15.37 -29.94
C ILE A 31 32.97 -15.32 -31.09
N CYS A 32 32.60 -16.50 -31.61
CA CYS A 32 31.41 -16.65 -32.43
C CYS A 32 30.18 -16.32 -31.58
N VAL A 33 29.74 -15.06 -31.62
CA VAL A 33 28.46 -14.61 -31.06
C VAL A 33 27.36 -15.19 -31.94
N LEU A 34 26.96 -16.44 -31.67
CA LEU A 34 25.70 -16.95 -32.19
C LEU A 34 24.59 -16.15 -31.49
N PRO A 35 23.67 -15.50 -32.24
CA PRO A 35 22.52 -14.88 -31.62
C PRO A 35 21.62 -16.02 -31.12
N VAL A 36 21.73 -16.30 -29.82
CA VAL A 36 20.72 -17.07 -29.09
C VAL A 36 19.45 -16.23 -29.18
N HIS A 37 18.65 -16.51 -30.20
CA HIS A 37 17.27 -16.07 -30.28
C HIS A 37 16.54 -16.86 -29.20
N ALA A 38 16.66 -16.39 -27.95
CA ALA A 38 15.74 -16.78 -26.91
C ALA A 38 14.37 -16.30 -27.41
N ASN A 39 13.59 -17.25 -27.95
CA ASN A 39 12.16 -17.10 -28.05
C ASN A 39 11.65 -16.94 -26.62
N GLN A 40 11.68 -15.71 -26.13
CA GLN A 40 10.78 -15.28 -25.08
C GLN A 40 9.40 -15.46 -25.69
N HIS A 41 8.82 -16.65 -25.48
CA HIS A 41 7.39 -16.80 -25.48
C HIS A 41 6.91 -15.77 -24.47
N ALA A 42 6.50 -14.60 -24.98
CA ALA A 42 5.85 -13.58 -24.21
C ALA A 42 4.58 -14.25 -23.69
N ASN A 43 4.67 -14.81 -22.49
CA ASN A 43 3.50 -15.28 -21.78
C ASN A 43 2.57 -14.08 -21.76
N PRO A 44 1.33 -14.22 -22.25
CA PRO A 44 0.40 -13.10 -22.30
C PRO A 44 0.37 -12.49 -20.90
N LYS A 45 0.72 -11.21 -20.81
CA LYS A 45 0.88 -10.51 -19.54
C LYS A 45 -0.49 -10.49 -18.87
N VAL A 46 -0.70 -11.40 -17.93
CA VAL A 46 -1.96 -11.49 -17.18
C VAL A 46 -1.97 -10.31 -16.22
N ASN A 47 -3.08 -9.57 -16.19
CA ASN A 47 -3.23 -8.50 -15.21
C ASN A 47 -3.28 -9.10 -13.82
N SER A 48 -2.48 -8.55 -12.92
CA SER A 48 -2.25 -9.14 -11.61
C SER A 48 -3.19 -8.58 -10.54
N VAL A 49 -4.13 -7.70 -10.88
CA VAL A 49 -5.17 -7.23 -9.96
C VAL A 49 -6.52 -7.75 -10.43
N VAL A 50 -7.18 -8.58 -9.62
CA VAL A 50 -8.43 -9.26 -9.97
C VAL A 50 -9.45 -9.18 -8.83
N CYS A 51 -10.73 -9.15 -9.17
CA CYS A 51 -11.83 -9.25 -8.21
C CYS A 51 -12.27 -10.71 -8.06
N ARG A 52 -12.67 -11.09 -6.84
CA ARG A 52 -13.41 -12.33 -6.65
C ARG A 52 -14.75 -12.31 -7.43
N PRO A 53 -15.23 -13.46 -7.94
CA PRO A 53 -16.49 -13.53 -8.67
C PRO A 53 -17.71 -13.03 -7.88
N ASP A 54 -17.70 -13.19 -6.55
CA ASP A 54 -18.76 -12.80 -5.62
C ASP A 54 -18.66 -11.34 -5.12
N LEU A 55 -17.57 -10.62 -5.42
CA LEU A 55 -17.49 -9.18 -5.13
C LEU A 55 -18.62 -8.45 -5.89
N PRO A 56 -19.58 -7.81 -5.19
CA PRO A 56 -20.75 -7.20 -5.82
C PRO A 56 -20.39 -6.17 -6.90
N ALA A 57 -21.21 -6.08 -7.94
CA ALA A 57 -20.98 -5.14 -9.05
C ALA A 57 -20.93 -3.67 -8.58
N THR A 58 -21.74 -3.32 -7.57
CA THR A 58 -21.73 -2.00 -6.93
C THR A 58 -20.38 -1.69 -6.28
N HIS A 59 -19.81 -2.64 -5.56
CA HIS A 59 -18.50 -2.51 -4.91
C HIS A 59 -17.36 -2.42 -5.93
N ARG A 60 -17.41 -3.22 -7.01
CA ARG A 60 -16.46 -3.10 -8.13
C ARG A 60 -16.51 -1.72 -8.77
N HIS A 61 -17.72 -1.20 -8.97
CA HIS A 61 -17.94 0.14 -9.53
C HIS A 61 -17.37 1.21 -8.59
N GLU A 62 -17.67 1.14 -7.30
CA GLU A 62 -17.16 2.08 -6.31
C GLU A 62 -15.63 2.09 -6.27
N ILE A 63 -14.97 0.93 -6.23
CA ILE A 63 -13.50 0.84 -6.31
C ILE A 63 -12.99 1.56 -7.56
N VAL A 64 -13.55 1.25 -8.73
CA VAL A 64 -13.11 1.85 -10.00
C VAL A 64 -13.33 3.35 -10.01
N GLU A 65 -14.49 3.83 -9.58
CA GLU A 65 -14.78 5.26 -9.53
C GLU A 65 -13.81 6.00 -8.62
N ARG A 66 -13.59 5.51 -7.40
CA ARG A 66 -12.63 6.13 -6.47
C ARG A 66 -11.21 6.08 -7.01
N LEU A 67 -10.79 4.96 -7.60
CA LEU A 67 -9.46 4.88 -8.20
C LEU A 67 -9.32 5.81 -9.42
N ARG A 68 -10.36 6.01 -10.24
CA ARG A 68 -10.36 7.00 -11.33
C ARG A 68 -10.23 8.42 -10.80
N GLU A 69 -10.98 8.78 -9.76
CA GLU A 69 -10.87 10.09 -9.09
C GLU A 69 -9.45 10.34 -8.59
N ILE A 70 -8.85 9.34 -7.95
CA ILE A 70 -7.50 9.45 -7.36
C ILE A 70 -6.42 9.47 -8.45
N THR A 71 -6.48 8.58 -9.43
CA THR A 71 -5.44 8.40 -10.44
C THR A 71 -5.59 9.35 -11.63
N GLY A 72 -6.78 9.91 -11.84
CA GLY A 72 -7.14 10.68 -13.03
C GLY A 72 -7.30 9.83 -14.31
N TRP A 73 -7.19 8.49 -14.25
CA TRP A 73 -7.44 7.63 -15.40
C TRP A 73 -8.90 7.66 -15.82
N ARG A 74 -9.16 7.77 -17.13
CA ARG A 74 -10.52 7.76 -17.68
C ARG A 74 -11.05 6.35 -17.92
N ASP A 75 -10.18 5.48 -18.40
CA ASP A 75 -10.55 4.13 -18.87
C ASP A 75 -10.11 3.01 -17.91
N LEU A 76 -10.01 3.30 -16.61
CA LEU A 76 -9.75 2.27 -15.59
C LEU A 76 -11.01 1.43 -15.38
N HIS A 77 -11.00 0.11 -15.51
CA HIS A 77 -12.21 -0.71 -15.33
C HIS A 77 -11.88 -2.17 -15.03
N PHE A 78 -12.85 -2.90 -14.46
CA PHE A 78 -12.78 -4.36 -14.41
C PHE A 78 -13.39 -4.94 -15.68
N ASP A 79 -12.75 -5.95 -16.27
CA ASP A 79 -13.31 -6.71 -17.38
C ASP A 79 -14.36 -7.75 -16.88
N LYS A 80 -14.91 -8.53 -17.82
CA LYS A 80 -15.88 -9.60 -17.54
C LYS A 80 -15.33 -10.73 -16.64
N HIS A 81 -14.01 -10.87 -16.54
CA HIS A 81 -13.33 -11.83 -15.69
C HIS A 81 -12.95 -11.25 -14.33
N GLY A 82 -13.22 -9.96 -14.10
CA GLY A 82 -12.87 -9.26 -12.87
C GLY A 82 -11.43 -8.74 -12.86
N SER A 83 -10.68 -8.81 -13.96
CA SER A 83 -9.33 -8.27 -14.02
C SER A 83 -9.36 -6.75 -14.20
N LEU A 84 -8.53 -6.02 -13.46
CA LEU A 84 -8.43 -4.57 -13.56
C LEU A 84 -7.56 -4.18 -14.76
N HIS A 85 -8.07 -3.30 -15.61
CA HIS A 85 -7.36 -2.75 -16.78
C HIS A 85 -7.29 -1.23 -16.66
N SER A 86 -6.15 -0.67 -17.06
CA SER A 86 -5.98 0.78 -17.23
C SER A 86 -5.77 1.12 -18.70
N GLY A 87 -6.42 2.19 -19.16
CA GLY A 87 -6.11 2.79 -20.46
C GLY A 87 -4.97 3.82 -20.35
N GLY A 88 -4.52 4.35 -21.49
CA GLY A 88 -3.46 5.36 -21.52
C GLY A 88 -3.94 6.77 -21.17
N ALA A 89 -5.23 7.08 -21.31
CA ALA A 89 -5.76 8.42 -21.12
C ALA A 89 -5.97 8.75 -19.64
N HIS A 90 -5.39 9.86 -19.18
CA HIS A 90 -5.63 10.43 -17.86
C HIS A 90 -5.70 11.96 -17.91
N SER A 91 -6.34 12.57 -16.91
CA SER A 91 -6.36 14.01 -16.70
C SER A 91 -6.46 14.33 -15.22
N GLY A 92 -5.50 15.11 -14.70
CA GLY A 92 -5.41 15.38 -13.26
C GLY A 92 -5.00 14.15 -12.44
N GLY A 93 -5.37 14.15 -11.16
CA GLY A 93 -5.10 13.07 -10.21
C GLY A 93 -3.61 12.89 -9.87
N SER A 94 -3.33 11.89 -9.04
CA SER A 94 -2.00 11.56 -8.56
C SER A 94 -1.21 10.74 -9.58
N ALA A 95 -0.03 11.25 -9.96
CA ALA A 95 0.94 10.52 -10.78
C ALA A 95 1.49 9.31 -10.03
N MET A 96 1.78 9.48 -8.75
CA MET A 96 2.26 8.40 -7.89
C MET A 96 1.23 7.28 -7.73
N ALA A 97 -0.06 7.61 -7.61
CA ALA A 97 -1.12 6.60 -7.58
C ALA A 97 -1.22 5.81 -8.89
N ARG A 98 -1.04 6.48 -10.05
CA ARG A 98 -0.96 5.80 -11.35
C ARG A 98 0.23 4.85 -11.41
N GLU A 99 1.41 5.29 -10.98
CA GLU A 99 2.62 4.47 -10.98
C GLU A 99 2.45 3.24 -10.08
N LEU A 100 1.94 3.41 -8.87
CA LEU A 100 1.67 2.30 -7.95
C LEU A 100 0.67 1.31 -8.55
N LEU A 101 -0.45 1.79 -9.09
CA LEU A 101 -1.49 0.94 -9.65
C LEU A 101 -1.05 0.26 -10.95
N ALA A 102 -0.25 0.93 -11.78
CA ALA A 102 0.35 0.33 -12.98
C ALA A 102 1.36 -0.77 -12.61
N ALA A 103 2.18 -0.54 -11.57
CA ALA A 103 3.08 -1.55 -11.04
C ALA A 103 2.32 -2.77 -10.48
N ALA A 104 1.19 -2.55 -9.79
CA ALA A 104 0.33 -3.61 -9.31
C ALA A 104 -0.30 -4.42 -10.47
N ILE A 105 -0.90 -3.75 -11.46
CA ILE A 105 -1.56 -4.39 -12.61
C ILE A 105 -0.55 -5.22 -13.41
N SER A 106 0.67 -4.73 -13.55
CA SER A 106 1.68 -5.29 -14.45
C SER A 106 2.77 -6.11 -13.76
N GLY A 107 2.70 -6.21 -12.43
CA GLY A 107 3.68 -6.89 -11.58
C GLY A 107 3.47 -8.41 -11.52
N GLU A 108 4.36 -9.09 -10.80
CA GLU A 108 4.40 -10.55 -10.72
C GLU A 108 3.50 -11.14 -9.62
N GLN A 109 3.00 -10.31 -8.71
CA GLN A 109 2.20 -10.73 -7.56
C GLN A 109 0.70 -10.61 -7.88
N LEU A 110 -0.07 -11.67 -7.65
CA LEU A 110 -1.53 -11.66 -7.83
C LEU A 110 -2.23 -11.01 -6.64
N LEU A 111 -2.88 -9.88 -6.86
CA LEU A 111 -3.74 -9.16 -5.94
C LEU A 111 -5.22 -9.51 -6.19
N ILE A 112 -5.88 -10.06 -5.19
CA ILE A 112 -7.29 -10.46 -5.23
C ILE A 112 -8.10 -9.52 -4.35
N LEU A 113 -9.05 -8.77 -4.92
CA LEU A 113 -9.98 -7.93 -4.17
C LEU A 113 -11.19 -8.76 -3.72
N GLU A 114 -11.48 -8.71 -2.43
CA GLU A 114 -12.53 -9.51 -1.79
C GLU A 114 -13.39 -8.65 -0.86
N ASP A 115 -14.70 -8.88 -0.91
CA ASP A 115 -15.65 -8.24 -0.01
C ASP A 115 -15.53 -8.86 1.38
N ALA A 116 -15.22 -8.04 2.37
CA ALA A 116 -15.14 -8.40 3.77
C ALA A 116 -16.16 -7.63 4.62
N SER A 117 -17.20 -7.06 4.01
CA SER A 117 -18.17 -6.22 4.70
C SER A 117 -18.85 -6.92 5.87
N GLY A 118 -18.77 -6.32 7.05
CA GLY A 118 -19.32 -6.84 8.29
C GLY A 118 -18.43 -7.87 8.99
N ARG A 119 -17.22 -8.13 8.49
CA ARG A 119 -16.28 -9.03 9.17
C ARG A 119 -15.66 -8.33 10.37
N PRO A 120 -15.75 -8.92 11.58
CA PRO A 120 -15.25 -8.27 12.79
C PRO A 120 -13.72 -8.19 12.84
N ASP A 121 -13.00 -8.91 11.98
CA ASP A 121 -11.53 -8.97 11.96
C ASP A 121 -10.88 -8.06 10.90
N VAL A 122 -11.68 -7.27 10.18
CA VAL A 122 -11.22 -6.35 9.13
C VAL A 122 -11.69 -4.94 9.49
N ALA A 123 -10.74 -4.00 9.67
CA ALA A 123 -11.03 -2.59 9.89
C ALA A 123 -10.79 -1.84 8.57
N PHE A 124 -11.86 -1.46 7.85
CA PHE A 124 -11.80 -0.82 6.52
C PHE A 124 -11.16 -1.67 5.41
N CYS A 125 -9.85 -1.91 5.47
CA CYS A 125 -9.12 -2.75 4.54
C CYS A 125 -8.05 -3.56 5.27
N ARG A 126 -7.65 -4.70 4.68
CA ARG A 126 -6.51 -5.48 5.14
C ARG A 126 -6.00 -6.38 4.03
N VAL A 127 -4.69 -6.44 3.85
CA VAL A 127 -4.05 -7.47 3.04
C VAL A 127 -3.69 -8.72 3.84
N VAL A 128 -3.95 -9.88 3.28
CA VAL A 128 -3.49 -11.19 3.79
C VAL A 128 -2.85 -12.01 2.68
N GLU A 129 -1.98 -12.95 3.05
CA GLU A 129 -1.43 -13.90 2.08
C GLU A 129 -2.51 -14.87 1.58
N GLY A 130 -2.62 -15.01 0.26
CA GLY A 130 -3.42 -16.01 -0.41
C GLY A 130 -2.69 -17.34 -0.50
N ARG A 131 -3.45 -18.45 -0.52
CA ARG A 131 -2.91 -19.78 -0.75
C ARG A 131 -3.58 -20.44 -1.95
N TRP A 132 -2.76 -21.03 -2.82
CA TRP A 132 -3.27 -21.81 -3.94
C TRP A 132 -3.80 -23.16 -3.44
N ILE A 133 -4.93 -23.60 -3.99
CA ILE A 133 -5.54 -24.90 -3.65
C ILE A 133 -4.61 -26.07 -4.04
N LYS A 134 -3.87 -25.91 -5.13
CA LYS A 134 -2.85 -26.84 -5.59
C LYS A 134 -1.51 -26.14 -5.56
N ASP A 135 -0.54 -26.77 -4.92
CA ASP A 135 0.82 -26.28 -4.86
C ASP A 135 1.49 -26.54 -6.21
N GLU A 136 1.47 -25.52 -7.04
CA GLU A 136 2.16 -25.50 -8.33
C GLU A 136 3.24 -24.42 -8.22
N ALA A 137 4.50 -24.84 -8.21
CA ALA A 137 5.66 -23.94 -8.06
C ALA A 137 5.73 -22.83 -9.13
N SER A 138 4.96 -22.95 -10.21
CA SER A 138 4.85 -21.96 -11.28
C SER A 138 3.83 -20.84 -11.01
N ARG A 139 3.04 -20.93 -9.91
CA ARG A 139 2.04 -19.91 -9.62
C ARG A 139 2.67 -18.71 -8.89
N PRO A 140 2.26 -17.49 -9.24
CA PRO A 140 2.76 -16.31 -8.57
C PRO A 140 2.32 -16.27 -7.10
N PRO A 141 3.06 -15.57 -6.23
CA PRO A 141 2.55 -15.20 -4.91
C PRO A 141 1.20 -14.50 -5.04
N ALA A 142 0.27 -14.83 -4.15
CA ALA A 142 -1.07 -14.27 -4.14
C ALA A 142 -1.32 -13.52 -2.83
N HIS A 143 -1.98 -12.38 -2.91
CA HIS A 143 -2.35 -11.52 -1.80
C HIS A 143 -3.83 -11.17 -1.94
N ILE A 144 -4.58 -11.26 -0.84
CA ILE A 144 -6.01 -10.95 -0.81
C ILE A 144 -6.19 -9.63 -0.07
N VAL A 145 -6.71 -8.63 -0.78
CA VAL A 145 -7.13 -7.35 -0.22
C VAL A 145 -8.58 -7.48 0.21
N LEU A 146 -8.77 -7.65 1.52
CA LEU A 146 -10.06 -7.68 2.19
C LEU A 146 -10.56 -6.24 2.37
N ILE A 147 -11.78 -5.95 1.95
CA ILE A 147 -12.36 -4.61 2.01
C ILE A 147 -13.71 -4.67 2.74
N ASP A 148 -13.81 -3.98 3.88
CA ASP A 148 -15.10 -3.76 4.55
C ASP A 148 -15.72 -2.45 4.03
N PHE A 149 -16.59 -2.57 3.04
CA PHE A 149 -17.29 -1.42 2.44
C PHE A 149 -18.24 -0.76 3.44
N ALA A 150 -18.86 -1.55 4.33
CA ALA A 150 -19.77 -1.03 5.33
C ALA A 150 -19.03 -0.09 6.31
N ASP A 151 -17.79 -0.40 6.67
CA ASP A 151 -17.00 0.45 7.56
C ASP A 151 -16.74 1.85 6.99
N PHE A 152 -16.48 1.98 5.68
CA PHE A 152 -16.34 3.30 5.06
C PHE A 152 -17.60 4.16 5.17
N THR A 153 -18.79 3.54 5.19
CA THR A 153 -20.07 4.27 5.36
C THR A 153 -20.33 4.72 6.80
N ARG A 154 -19.59 4.17 7.77
CA ARG A 154 -19.71 4.48 9.20
C ARG A 154 -18.83 5.66 9.63
N VAL A 155 -17.94 6.13 8.76
CA VAL A 155 -17.05 7.25 9.05
C VAL A 155 -17.76 8.58 8.83
N THR A 156 -17.62 9.47 9.80
CA THR A 156 -18.13 10.85 9.76
C THR A 156 -16.99 11.82 10.05
N GLY A 157 -17.17 13.12 9.78
CA GLY A 157 -16.16 14.12 10.14
C GLY A 157 -16.07 15.29 9.16
N ASP A 158 -14.91 15.94 9.14
CA ASP A 158 -14.62 17.03 8.21
C ASP A 158 -14.68 16.51 6.75
N ARG A 159 -15.40 17.23 5.88
CA ARG A 159 -15.58 16.87 4.46
C ARG A 159 -14.26 16.61 3.74
N ASP A 160 -13.26 17.46 3.96
CA ASP A 160 -11.97 17.36 3.28
C ASP A 160 -11.17 16.13 3.76
N ALA A 161 -11.38 15.69 5.01
CA ALA A 161 -10.81 14.45 5.51
C ALA A 161 -11.55 13.22 4.97
N LEU A 162 -12.88 13.29 4.79
CA LEU A 162 -13.66 12.21 4.19
C LEU A 162 -13.27 11.99 2.72
N ALA A 163 -13.03 13.06 1.95
CA ALA A 163 -12.52 12.95 0.59
C ALA A 163 -11.14 12.25 0.53
N ALA A 164 -10.35 12.38 1.58
CA ALA A 164 -9.04 11.75 1.76
C ALA A 164 -9.09 10.33 2.35
N PHE A 165 -10.27 9.81 2.70
CA PHE A 165 -10.45 8.52 3.35
C PHE A 165 -11.69 7.80 2.81
N ASN A 166 -11.50 7.02 1.76
CA ASN A 166 -12.53 6.22 1.11
C ASN A 166 -11.93 4.90 0.62
N VAL A 167 -12.75 4.02 0.05
CA VAL A 167 -12.32 2.70 -0.40
C VAL A 167 -11.16 2.74 -1.39
N GLY A 168 -11.08 3.74 -2.29
CA GLY A 168 -9.97 3.86 -3.23
C GLY A 168 -8.64 4.12 -2.51
N TRP A 169 -8.64 4.96 -1.48
CA TRP A 169 -7.45 5.19 -0.66
C TRP A 169 -7.06 3.96 0.17
N GLY A 170 -8.04 3.24 0.71
CA GLY A 170 -7.82 1.97 1.42
C GLY A 170 -7.19 0.92 0.50
N VAL A 171 -7.72 0.74 -0.70
CA VAL A 171 -7.16 -0.20 -1.70
C VAL A 171 -5.73 0.17 -2.08
N LEU A 172 -5.43 1.45 -2.33
CA LEU A 172 -4.07 1.89 -2.65
C LEU A 172 -3.08 1.67 -1.49
N HIS A 173 -3.54 1.83 -0.25
CA HIS A 173 -2.77 1.53 0.95
C HIS A 173 -2.35 0.05 0.95
N GLU A 174 -3.31 -0.87 0.81
CA GLU A 174 -3.04 -2.31 0.78
C GLU A 174 -2.16 -2.73 -0.41
N ILE A 175 -2.38 -2.15 -1.58
CA ILE A 175 -1.53 -2.39 -2.76
C ILE A 175 -0.09 -1.95 -2.49
N SER A 176 0.13 -0.86 -1.76
CA SER A 176 1.47 -0.37 -1.48
C SER A 176 2.27 -1.33 -0.58
N HIS A 177 1.62 -2.01 0.38
CA HIS A 177 2.25 -3.09 1.15
C HIS A 177 2.78 -4.19 0.24
N VAL A 178 2.01 -4.58 -0.79
CA VAL A 178 2.34 -5.68 -1.68
C VAL A 178 3.41 -5.29 -2.71
N VAL A 179 3.27 -4.11 -3.32
CA VAL A 179 4.17 -3.66 -4.39
C VAL A 179 5.51 -3.13 -3.86
N HIS A 180 5.52 -2.50 -2.69
CA HIS A 180 6.72 -1.84 -2.15
C HIS A 180 7.26 -2.46 -0.86
N ASP A 181 6.66 -3.55 -0.38
CA ASP A 181 7.00 -4.14 0.93
C ASP A 181 7.01 -3.07 2.05
N SER A 182 6.13 -2.08 1.92
CA SER A 182 6.04 -1.02 2.92
C SER A 182 5.42 -1.58 4.18
N LEU A 183 5.91 -1.17 5.34
CA LEU A 183 5.33 -1.57 6.62
C LEU A 183 4.57 -0.41 7.26
N ASP A 184 3.48 -0.77 7.92
CA ASP A 184 2.79 0.14 8.82
C ASP A 184 3.60 0.42 10.07
N PRO A 185 3.41 1.60 10.68
CA PRO A 185 4.09 1.93 11.92
C PRO A 185 3.63 1.00 13.05
N LYS A 186 4.53 0.73 13.99
CA LYS A 186 4.23 -0.11 15.17
C LYS A 186 3.88 0.73 16.40
N HIS A 187 4.15 2.03 16.36
CA HIS A 187 4.06 2.89 17.54
C HIS A 187 3.18 4.12 17.30
N PRO A 188 2.36 4.54 18.30
CA PRO A 188 1.57 5.76 18.23
C PRO A 188 2.43 7.00 17.91
N GLY A 189 1.87 7.93 17.14
CA GLY A 189 2.54 9.16 16.72
C GLY A 189 3.39 9.03 15.45
N GLU A 190 3.63 7.81 14.98
CA GLU A 190 4.25 7.56 13.69
C GLU A 190 3.20 7.53 12.56
N VAL A 191 3.61 7.95 11.37
CA VAL A 191 2.82 7.85 10.14
C VAL A 191 3.19 6.56 9.39
N GLY A 192 4.47 6.22 9.33
CA GLY A 192 4.99 5.04 8.62
C GLY A 192 5.21 5.27 7.13
N ASN A 193 6.02 4.42 6.51
CA ASN A 193 6.45 4.58 5.11
C ASN A 193 5.28 4.45 4.13
N CYS A 194 4.38 3.49 4.40
CA CYS A 194 3.16 3.27 3.63
C CYS A 194 2.31 4.56 3.59
N GLU A 195 1.93 5.07 4.76
CA GLU A 195 1.11 6.28 4.83
C GLU A 195 1.83 7.54 4.34
N HIS A 196 3.16 7.63 4.43
CA HIS A 196 3.93 8.70 3.79
C HIS A 196 3.80 8.67 2.26
N LEU A 197 3.79 7.49 1.65
CA LEU A 197 3.53 7.34 0.22
C LEU A 197 2.11 7.80 -0.12
N ILE A 198 1.10 7.32 0.61
CA ILE A 198 -0.30 7.71 0.39
C ILE A 198 -0.50 9.22 0.59
N ASN A 199 0.11 9.83 1.60
CA ASN A 199 0.05 11.28 1.81
C ASN A 199 0.67 12.10 0.67
N ARG A 200 1.71 11.58 -0.01
CA ARG A 200 2.22 12.22 -1.23
C ARG A 200 1.18 12.19 -2.35
N MET A 201 0.49 11.06 -2.54
CA MET A 201 -0.60 10.94 -3.51
C MET A 201 -1.76 11.89 -3.18
N ARG A 202 -2.18 11.97 -1.91
CA ARG A 202 -3.21 12.92 -1.47
C ARG A 202 -2.83 14.36 -1.75
N ARG A 203 -1.56 14.72 -1.55
CA ARG A 203 -1.05 16.08 -1.85
C ARG A 203 -1.11 16.41 -3.34
N GLU A 204 -0.84 15.44 -4.21
CA GLU A 204 -0.99 15.63 -5.66
C GLU A 204 -2.45 15.87 -6.07
N CYS A 205 -3.40 15.37 -5.28
CA CYS A 205 -4.83 15.61 -5.46
C CYS A 205 -5.37 16.81 -4.66
N ASP A 206 -4.52 17.62 -4.03
CA ASP A 206 -4.91 18.73 -3.13
C ASP A 206 -5.86 18.31 -1.98
N LEU A 207 -5.64 17.12 -1.43
CA LEU A 207 -6.45 16.56 -0.35
C LEU A 207 -5.75 16.65 1.01
N ALA A 208 -6.54 16.48 2.08
CA ALA A 208 -6.04 16.40 3.43
C ALA A 208 -5.09 15.19 3.61
N GLU A 209 -4.00 15.39 4.34
CA GLU A 209 -3.03 14.35 4.65
C GLU A 209 -3.34 13.74 6.03
N ARG A 210 -3.20 12.42 6.19
CA ARG A 210 -3.32 11.77 7.49
C ARG A 210 -2.18 12.25 8.39
N ALA A 211 -2.51 12.79 9.55
CA ALA A 211 -1.54 13.36 10.48
C ALA A 211 -0.92 12.30 11.38
N GLU A 212 -1.68 11.27 11.74
CA GLU A 212 -1.30 10.16 12.62
C GLU A 212 -1.88 8.87 12.06
N TYR A 213 -1.11 7.77 12.06
CA TYR A 213 -1.64 6.48 11.64
C TYR A 213 -2.68 5.96 12.64
N PHE A 214 -2.33 5.91 13.92
CA PHE A 214 -3.25 5.40 14.93
C PHE A 214 -4.39 6.38 15.23
N PHE A 215 -5.60 5.84 15.42
CA PHE A 215 -6.72 6.61 15.95
C PHE A 215 -6.53 6.86 17.45
N THR A 216 -7.27 7.82 17.98
CA THR A 216 -7.35 8.07 19.43
C THR A 216 -8.80 7.96 19.90
N PHE A 217 -9.02 7.44 21.12
CA PHE A 217 -10.37 7.48 21.70
C PHE A 217 -10.79 8.92 21.96
N TYR A 218 -12.03 9.27 21.60
CA TYR A 218 -12.58 10.58 21.90
C TYR A 218 -12.91 10.65 23.41
N PRO A 219 -12.22 11.51 24.17
CA PRO A 219 -12.51 11.64 25.60
C PRO A 219 -13.85 12.38 25.76
N GLY A 220 -14.89 11.71 26.28
CA GLY A 220 -16.10 12.43 26.70
C GLY A 220 -17.47 11.78 26.58
N ALA A 221 -17.60 10.50 26.22
CA ALA A 221 -18.92 9.87 26.07
C ALA A 221 -19.14 8.60 26.90
N GLN A 222 -18.42 8.41 28.01
CA GLN A 222 -18.80 7.38 28.99
C GLN A 222 -19.97 7.91 29.83
N ARG A 223 -21.19 7.79 29.32
CA ARG A 223 -22.38 7.80 30.17
C ARG A 223 -22.64 6.38 30.62
N SER A 224 -22.98 6.18 31.89
CA SER A 224 -23.32 4.85 32.43
C SER A 224 -24.44 4.16 31.65
N GLU A 225 -25.31 4.93 30.98
CA GLU A 225 -26.40 4.41 30.17
C GLU A 225 -26.01 4.06 28.72
N PHE A 226 -24.88 4.54 28.19
CA PHE A 226 -24.48 4.35 26.79
C PHE A 226 -22.98 4.05 26.66
N LYS A 227 -22.66 2.85 26.16
CA LYS A 227 -21.28 2.40 25.93
C LYS A 227 -20.83 2.68 24.49
N THR A 228 -21.06 3.90 23.98
CA THR A 228 -20.50 4.29 22.67
C THR A 228 -19.03 4.66 22.83
N ARG A 229 -18.14 3.97 22.10
CA ARG A 229 -16.69 4.21 22.14
C ARG A 229 -16.27 4.89 20.85
N TYR A 230 -16.46 6.20 20.77
CA TYR A 230 -16.00 6.95 19.60
C TYR A 230 -14.47 7.00 19.55
N VAL A 231 -13.94 6.82 18.35
CA VAL A 231 -12.56 7.08 18.02
C VAL A 231 -12.47 8.20 17.01
N ARG A 232 -11.30 8.84 16.93
CA ARG A 232 -11.01 9.87 15.96
C ARG A 232 -9.69 9.62 15.27
N LEU A 233 -9.62 9.96 13.99
CA LEU A 233 -8.42 9.94 13.19
C LEU A 233 -8.08 11.35 12.70
N ALA A 234 -6.84 11.76 12.92
CA ALA A 234 -6.40 13.11 12.62
C ALA A 234 -5.92 13.26 11.18
N PHE A 235 -6.38 14.33 10.53
CA PHE A 235 -5.89 14.79 9.24
C PHE A 235 -5.38 16.23 9.36
N LYS A 236 -4.57 16.65 8.39
CA LYS A 236 -4.09 18.02 8.26
C LYS A 236 -4.29 18.49 6.82
N GLN A 237 -4.75 19.72 6.67
CA GLN A 237 -4.83 20.32 5.34
C GLN A 237 -3.41 20.67 4.85
N PRO A 238 -3.11 20.50 3.54
CA PRO A 238 -1.89 21.04 2.95
C PRO A 238 -1.75 22.52 3.29
N ARG A 239 -0.51 22.99 3.43
CA ARG A 239 -0.21 24.31 3.97
C ARG A 239 -0.94 25.39 3.15
N SER A 240 -1.92 26.06 3.75
CA SER A 240 -2.58 27.21 3.13
C SER A 240 -1.60 28.37 2.97
N THR A 241 -1.94 29.33 2.10
CA THR A 241 -1.19 30.59 1.92
C THR A 241 -0.94 31.36 3.23
N THR A 242 -1.77 31.13 4.25
CA THR A 242 -1.62 31.73 5.58
C THR A 242 -0.56 31.06 6.47
N GLY A 243 0.06 29.97 6.02
CA GLY A 243 1.11 29.24 6.73
C GLY A 243 0.63 28.37 7.90
N LYS A 244 -0.61 28.55 8.38
CA LYS A 244 -1.20 27.74 9.45
C LYS A 244 -1.79 26.44 8.88
N GLN A 245 -1.42 25.30 9.48
CA GLN A 245 -2.03 24.01 9.19
C GLN A 245 -3.32 23.85 9.99
N ARG A 246 -4.44 23.63 9.31
CA ARG A 246 -5.71 23.28 9.94
C ARG A 246 -5.73 21.78 10.22
N ARG A 247 -6.07 21.40 11.45
CA ARG A 247 -6.33 20.01 11.84
C ARG A 247 -7.78 19.66 11.53
N LEU A 248 -7.98 18.48 10.95
CA LEU A 248 -9.26 17.92 10.53
C LEU A 248 -9.43 16.56 11.22
N TRP A 249 -10.67 16.10 11.34
CA TRP A 249 -10.99 14.87 12.06
C TRP A 249 -11.97 13.99 11.29
N LEU A 250 -11.67 12.70 11.30
CA LEU A 250 -12.66 11.64 11.07
C LEU A 250 -13.03 10.99 12.39
N MET A 251 -14.25 10.49 12.49
CA MET A 251 -14.81 9.89 13.68
C MET A 251 -15.74 8.72 13.31
N TRP A 252 -15.71 7.67 14.12
CA TRP A 252 -16.63 6.54 14.03
C TRP A 252 -16.79 5.86 15.39
N ASP A 253 -17.83 5.03 15.54
CA ASP A 253 -18.02 4.19 16.72
C ASP A 253 -17.13 2.94 16.62
N ALA A 254 -16.23 2.73 17.59
CA ALA A 254 -15.34 1.57 17.63
C ALA A 254 -16.06 0.24 17.86
N THR A 255 -17.34 0.26 18.23
CA THR A 255 -18.17 -0.95 18.31
C THR A 255 -18.86 -1.27 16.99
N ALA A 256 -18.92 -0.30 16.07
CA ALA A 256 -19.51 -0.48 14.76
C ALA A 256 -18.49 -0.88 13.70
N VAL A 257 -17.24 -0.43 13.78
CA VAL A 257 -16.17 -0.74 12.82
C VAL A 257 -15.38 -1.97 13.27
N GLY A 258 -15.04 -2.87 12.34
CA GLY A 258 -14.30 -4.10 12.65
C GLY A 258 -12.86 -3.83 13.10
N GLY A 259 -12.19 -4.84 13.67
CA GLY A 259 -10.76 -4.83 13.97
C GLY A 259 -10.28 -3.90 15.10
N LEU A 260 -11.18 -3.40 15.95
CA LEU A 260 -10.89 -2.42 17.03
C LEU A 260 -11.08 -2.94 18.46
#